data_AF-A0AAV4WKK8-F1
#
_entry.id   AF-A0AAV4WKK8-F1
#
_cell.length_a   1.000
_cell.length_b   1.000
_cell.length_c   1.000
_cell.angle_alpha   90.00
_cell.angle_beta   90.00
_cell.angle_gamma   90.00
#
_symmetry.space_group_name_H-M   'P 1'
#
loop_
_entity.id
_entity.type
_entity.pdbx_description
1 polymer ?
#
loop_
_entity_poly.entity_id
_entity_poly.type
_entity_poly.pdbx_seq_one_letter_code
_entity_poly.pdbx_strand_id
1 'polypeptide(L)'
;MENGPFYCIPAPITFHEYHGRNIILSENNTVAYRKSGYAYGITFSKEPLQPGEIFLLEIEKFEHGWIGNLRCGLTQENPSTNFDLPQYALPGLVDGGQSWILPISTADMNFFDRTCINKLYPAIYESNNHIHTSRGSMPTSVLQPSHRLFNLSNSDCENSVNSMSFLLSEESSDENYNENGMYKYPADVGSRIGVTYVIQDNLAEMYILLNGDVFGPCATGIPYKRGPIYAVIDLYGTTKQVRIIQTFGIPSLKISCRDKILQQVSHSKVFQLPLPKRLIHFLTYRS
;
A
#
# COMPACT_ATOMS: atom_id res chain seq x y z
N MET A 1 18.60 -28.81 -18.47
CA MET A 1 17.65 -27.76 -18.89
C MET A 1 17.06 -27.20 -17.61
N GLU A 2 17.51 -26.02 -17.22
CA GLU A 2 17.14 -25.36 -15.98
C GLU A 2 15.63 -25.13 -15.92
N ASN A 3 15.00 -25.62 -14.84
CA ASN A 3 13.65 -25.24 -14.49
C ASN A 3 13.69 -23.75 -14.13
N GLY A 4 13.24 -22.87 -15.05
CA GLY A 4 13.04 -21.46 -14.74
C GLY A 4 12.14 -21.31 -13.50
N PRO A 5 12.28 -20.24 -12.71
CA PRO A 5 11.58 -20.11 -11.45
C PRO A 5 10.08 -20.14 -11.71
N PHE A 6 9.41 -21.15 -11.15
CA PHE A 6 7.96 -21.23 -11.13
C PHE A 6 7.43 -19.94 -10.51
N TYR A 7 6.55 -19.21 -11.20
CA TYR A 7 5.92 -18.00 -10.66
C TYR A 7 5.09 -18.38 -9.43
N CYS A 8 5.67 -18.20 -8.25
CA CYS A 8 4.95 -18.31 -6.99
C CYS A 8 4.03 -17.08 -6.92
N ILE A 9 2.72 -17.31 -6.77
CA ILE A 9 1.76 -16.22 -6.58
C ILE A 9 2.16 -15.47 -5.31
N PRO A 10 2.55 -14.18 -5.37
CA PRO A 10 2.90 -13.44 -4.17
C PRO A 10 1.66 -13.38 -3.27
N ALA A 11 1.79 -13.78 -2.01
CA ALA A 11 0.70 -13.68 -1.05
C ALA A 11 0.26 -12.20 -0.91
N PRO A 12 -1.05 -11.92 -0.76
CA PRO A 12 -1.54 -10.55 -0.59
C PRO A 12 -0.82 -9.83 0.56
N ILE A 13 -0.50 -8.55 0.37
CA ILE A 13 0.04 -7.74 1.46
C ILE A 13 -1.11 -7.50 2.44
N THR A 14 -0.87 -7.80 3.71
CA THR A 14 -1.86 -7.66 4.79
C THR A 14 -1.21 -7.00 5.99
N PHE A 15 -2.05 -6.44 6.86
CA PHE A 15 -1.63 -6.02 8.19
C PHE A 15 -1.34 -7.24 9.07
N HIS A 16 -0.36 -7.10 9.96
CA HIS A 16 -0.06 -8.10 10.98
C HIS A 16 -1.19 -8.16 12.02
N GLU A 17 -1.46 -9.35 12.56
CA GLU A 17 -2.52 -9.55 13.57
C GLU A 17 -2.17 -8.90 14.92
N TYR A 18 -0.87 -8.74 15.20
CA TYR A 18 -0.38 -7.93 16.31
C TYR A 18 -0.47 -6.43 15.99
N HIS A 19 -1.31 -5.72 16.73
CA HIS A 19 -1.57 -4.30 16.55
C HIS A 19 -2.05 -3.65 17.86
N GLY A 20 -2.15 -2.32 17.86
CA GLY A 20 -2.63 -1.53 18.99
C GLY A 20 -4.07 -1.88 19.37
N ARG A 21 -4.40 -1.69 20.65
CA ARG A 21 -5.69 -2.08 21.25
C ARG A 21 -6.93 -1.42 20.63
N ASN A 22 -6.75 -0.30 19.92
CA ASN A 22 -7.84 0.39 19.23
C ASN A 22 -7.96 0.02 17.76
N ILE A 23 -7.07 -0.81 17.21
CA ILE A 23 -7.18 -1.28 15.83
C ILE A 23 -8.15 -2.46 15.76
N ILE A 24 -8.98 -2.43 14.73
CA ILE A 24 -9.78 -3.55 14.24
C ILE A 24 -9.36 -3.78 12.80
N LEU A 25 -8.99 -5.01 12.48
CA LEU A 25 -8.70 -5.44 11.13
C LEU A 25 -9.94 -6.04 10.48
N SER A 26 -10.15 -5.73 9.20
CA SER A 26 -11.23 -6.30 8.39
C SER A 26 -10.76 -6.62 6.97
N GLU A 27 -11.64 -7.27 6.20
CA GLU A 27 -11.40 -7.62 4.80
C GLU A 27 -10.08 -8.40 4.61
N ASN A 28 -9.97 -9.53 5.32
CA ASN A 28 -8.77 -10.38 5.31
C ASN A 28 -7.49 -9.62 5.71
N ASN A 29 -7.59 -8.78 6.73
CA ASN A 29 -6.50 -7.94 7.24
C ASN A 29 -5.94 -6.96 6.20
N THR A 30 -6.73 -6.53 5.22
CA THR A 30 -6.33 -5.48 4.27
C THR A 30 -6.84 -4.09 4.68
N VAL A 31 -7.75 -4.00 5.65
CA VAL A 31 -8.27 -2.75 6.19
C VAL A 31 -7.98 -2.67 7.67
N ALA A 32 -7.49 -1.51 8.12
CA ALA A 32 -7.29 -1.20 9.52
C ALA A 32 -8.17 0.00 9.91
N TYR A 33 -8.98 -0.17 10.95
CA TYR A 33 -9.89 0.85 11.49
C TYR A 33 -9.60 1.10 12.96
N ARG A 34 -9.47 2.37 13.36
CA ARG A 34 -9.28 2.76 14.76
C ARG A 34 -10.62 2.94 15.46
N LYS A 35 -11.03 1.99 16.30
CA LYS A 35 -12.37 1.97 16.93
C LYS A 35 -12.69 3.09 17.90
N SER A 36 -11.70 3.73 18.51
CA SER A 36 -11.93 4.74 19.56
C SER A 36 -10.77 5.72 19.72
N GLY A 37 -11.05 6.90 20.31
CA GLY A 37 -10.08 7.90 20.74
C GLY A 37 -9.38 8.62 19.58
N TYR A 38 -8.07 8.80 19.68
CA TYR A 38 -7.17 9.34 18.63
C TYR A 38 -5.80 8.64 18.64
N ALA A 39 -5.68 7.55 19.41
CA ALA A 39 -4.43 6.93 19.82
C ALA A 39 -4.57 5.40 19.90
N TYR A 40 -3.48 4.71 20.26
CA TYR A 40 -3.38 3.26 20.31
C TYR A 40 -3.71 2.60 18.95
N GLY A 41 -3.34 3.30 17.87
CA GLY A 41 -3.67 2.98 16.48
C GLY A 41 -2.52 2.35 15.69
N ILE A 42 -1.51 1.81 16.36
CA ILE A 42 -0.31 1.27 15.71
C ILE A 42 -0.64 -0.08 15.05
N THR A 43 -0.19 -0.27 13.81
CA THR A 43 -0.27 -1.53 13.06
C THR A 43 0.97 -1.70 12.19
N PHE A 44 1.22 -2.92 11.72
CA PHE A 44 2.43 -3.30 11.00
C PHE A 44 2.12 -4.04 9.70
N SER A 45 3.05 -4.08 8.76
CA SER A 45 3.00 -5.07 7.68
C SER A 45 3.13 -6.48 8.26
N LYS A 46 2.37 -7.45 7.70
CA LYS A 46 2.46 -8.85 8.13
C LYS A 46 3.84 -9.44 7.90
N GLU A 47 4.37 -9.20 6.71
CA GLU A 47 5.69 -9.67 6.29
C GLU A 47 6.68 -8.49 6.27
N PRO A 48 7.98 -8.77 6.44
CA PRO A 48 9.01 -7.75 6.26
C PRO A 48 9.12 -7.35 4.79
N LEU A 49 9.32 -6.05 4.56
CA LEU A 49 9.48 -5.49 3.23
C LEU A 49 10.83 -5.90 2.65
N GLN A 50 10.84 -6.15 1.35
CA GLN A 50 12.07 -6.24 0.57
C GLN A 50 12.54 -4.85 0.12
N PRO A 51 13.84 -4.66 -0.20
CA PRO A 51 14.31 -3.41 -0.81
C PRO A 51 13.51 -3.10 -2.08
N GLY A 52 13.02 -1.85 -2.21
CA GLY A 52 12.16 -1.39 -3.30
C GLY A 52 10.71 -1.87 -3.25
N GLU A 53 10.33 -2.69 -2.26
CA GLU A 53 8.92 -3.04 -2.04
C GLU A 53 8.18 -1.83 -1.48
N ILE A 54 7.01 -1.53 -2.04
CA ILE A 54 6.15 -0.43 -1.60
C ILE A 54 5.01 -1.01 -0.78
N PHE A 55 4.92 -0.63 0.49
CA PHE A 55 3.74 -0.86 1.32
C PHE A 55 2.79 0.33 1.14
N LEU A 56 1.79 0.16 0.26
CA LEU A 56 0.89 1.22 -0.20
C LEU A 56 -0.46 1.18 0.50
N LEU A 57 -0.91 2.33 0.98
CA LEU A 57 -2.18 2.51 1.67
C LEU A 57 -3.02 3.58 0.99
N GLU A 58 -4.33 3.48 1.14
CA GLU A 58 -5.30 4.54 0.87
C GLU A 58 -6.02 4.93 2.17
N ILE A 59 -6.20 6.22 2.41
CA ILE A 59 -7.00 6.73 3.54
C ILE A 59 -8.47 6.65 3.16
N GLU A 60 -9.26 5.87 3.89
CA GLU A 60 -10.68 5.67 3.57
C GLU A 60 -11.61 6.54 4.41
N LYS A 61 -11.23 6.84 5.66
CA LYS A 61 -12.08 7.59 6.59
C LYS A 61 -11.29 8.45 7.55
N PHE A 62 -11.88 9.59 7.86
CA PHE A 62 -11.47 10.49 8.92
C PHE A 62 -12.48 10.51 10.08
N GLU A 63 -12.02 11.00 11.21
CA GLU A 63 -12.81 11.31 12.38
C GLU A 63 -12.56 12.77 12.76
N HIS A 64 -13.60 13.58 12.60
CA HIS A 64 -13.59 15.00 12.96
C HIS A 64 -13.46 15.17 14.49
N GLY A 65 -12.95 16.33 14.92
CA GLY A 65 -12.77 16.66 16.34
C GLY A 65 -11.44 16.21 16.93
N TRP A 66 -10.60 15.52 16.17
CA TRP A 66 -9.22 15.21 16.53
C TRP A 66 -8.23 16.07 15.75
N ILE A 67 -7.03 16.24 16.32
CA ILE A 67 -5.92 16.95 15.69
C ILE A 67 -4.77 15.97 15.52
N GLY A 68 -4.09 16.05 14.38
CA GLY A 68 -2.92 15.25 14.07
C GLY A 68 -3.12 14.40 12.83
N ASN A 69 -2.01 14.04 12.21
CA ASN A 69 -1.97 13.30 10.95
C ASN A 69 -1.58 11.85 11.17
N LEU A 70 -1.88 11.00 10.19
CA LEU A 70 -1.30 9.66 10.08
C LEU A 70 0.22 9.74 10.25
N ARG A 71 0.80 8.74 10.92
CA ARG A 71 2.26 8.56 10.94
C ARG A 71 2.59 7.24 10.29
N CYS A 72 3.65 7.22 9.50
CA CYS A 72 4.14 5.99 8.89
C CYS A 72 5.66 5.97 8.85
N GLY A 73 6.20 4.77 8.65
CA GLY A 73 7.62 4.57 8.54
C GLY A 73 8.00 3.11 8.55
N LEU A 74 9.21 2.85 9.00
CA LEU A 74 9.83 1.52 9.04
C LEU A 74 10.26 1.18 10.46
N THR A 75 10.30 -0.12 10.76
CA THR A 75 10.79 -0.63 12.05
C THR A 75 11.50 -1.96 11.90
N GLN A 76 12.50 -2.21 12.74
CA GLN A 76 13.10 -3.53 12.94
C GLN A 76 12.50 -4.27 14.15
N GLU A 77 11.52 -3.67 14.83
CA GLU A 77 10.73 -4.37 15.84
C GLU A 77 9.86 -5.44 15.16
N ASN A 78 10.08 -6.70 15.52
CA ASN A 78 9.36 -7.82 14.92
C ASN A 78 7.96 -7.94 15.57
N PRO A 79 6.85 -7.71 14.84
CA PRO A 79 5.52 -7.73 15.42
C PRO A 79 5.08 -9.12 15.91
N SER A 80 5.74 -10.21 15.47
CA SER A 80 5.46 -11.56 15.97
C SER A 80 6.01 -11.83 17.38
N THR A 81 6.84 -10.94 17.95
CA THR A 81 7.33 -11.06 19.33
C THR A 81 6.33 -10.52 20.36
N ASN A 82 5.26 -9.83 19.92
CA ASN A 82 4.23 -9.24 20.76
C ASN A 82 4.79 -8.32 21.87
N PHE A 83 5.81 -7.51 21.54
CA PHE A 83 6.41 -6.54 22.46
C PHE A 83 5.40 -5.46 22.89
N ASP A 84 5.51 -4.92 24.11
CA ASP A 84 4.55 -3.94 24.62
C ASP A 84 4.42 -2.71 23.72
N LEU A 85 3.22 -2.50 23.15
CA LEU A 85 2.97 -1.38 22.25
C LEU A 85 2.72 -0.07 23.02
N PRO A 86 3.42 1.02 22.66
CA PRO A 86 3.16 2.33 23.26
C PRO A 86 1.81 2.88 22.81
N GLN A 87 1.36 3.93 23.49
CA GLN A 87 0.14 4.65 23.12
C GLN A 87 0.23 5.31 21.73
N TYR A 88 1.42 5.75 21.35
CA TYR A 88 1.74 6.48 20.12
C TYR A 88 3.03 5.93 19.54
N ALA A 89 3.14 5.88 18.21
CA ALA A 89 4.40 5.50 17.57
C ALA A 89 5.52 6.52 17.83
N LEU A 90 5.15 7.80 17.95
CA LEU A 90 6.08 8.89 18.29
C LEU A 90 5.80 9.43 19.70
N PRO A 91 6.82 9.52 20.58
CA PRO A 91 8.19 9.02 20.40
C PRO A 91 8.35 7.51 20.68
N GLY A 92 7.29 6.84 21.14
CA GLY A 92 7.37 5.54 21.82
C GLY A 92 8.09 4.39 21.08
N LEU A 93 8.00 4.31 19.76
CA LEU A 93 8.74 3.28 18.98
C LEU A 93 10.11 3.75 18.49
N VAL A 94 10.31 5.07 18.39
CA VAL A 94 11.54 5.67 17.88
C VAL A 94 12.60 5.77 18.98
N ASP A 95 12.20 5.98 20.23
CA ASP A 95 13.12 6.07 21.38
C ASP A 95 13.99 4.81 21.56
N GLY A 96 13.50 3.65 21.12
CA GLY A 96 14.26 2.39 21.11
C GLY A 96 15.35 2.31 20.03
N GLY A 97 15.41 3.27 19.10
CA GLY A 97 16.43 3.34 18.04
C GLY A 97 16.27 2.31 16.92
N GLN A 98 15.19 1.54 16.91
CA GLN A 98 14.89 0.51 15.90
C GLN A 98 13.73 0.90 14.97
N SER A 99 13.18 2.10 15.10
CA SER A 99 12.09 2.58 14.25
C SER A 99 12.36 3.98 13.71
N TRP A 100 11.95 4.21 12.46
CA TRP A 100 12.07 5.46 11.74
C TRP A 100 10.69 5.85 11.23
N ILE A 101 10.02 6.75 11.94
CA ILE A 101 8.60 7.08 11.77
C ILE A 101 8.45 8.59 11.72
N LEU A 102 7.57 9.08 10.85
CA LEU A 102 7.30 10.51 10.71
C LEU A 102 5.80 10.79 10.49
N PRO A 103 5.32 12.01 10.83
CA PRO A 103 3.97 12.43 10.52
C PRO A 103 3.82 12.77 9.02
N ILE A 104 2.70 12.37 8.42
CA ILE A 104 2.38 12.72 7.03
C ILE A 104 1.60 14.03 7.03
N SER A 105 2.32 15.13 7.25
CA SER A 105 1.78 16.49 7.22
C SER A 105 2.43 17.33 6.11
N THR A 106 1.76 18.40 5.68
CA THR A 106 2.33 19.33 4.68
C THR A 106 3.66 19.90 5.14
N ALA A 107 3.75 20.28 6.42
CA ALA A 107 4.96 20.87 6.97
C ALA A 107 6.12 19.86 6.88
N ASP A 108 5.90 18.63 7.35
CA ASP A 108 6.92 17.59 7.36
C ASP A 108 7.34 17.19 5.95
N MET A 109 6.38 17.02 5.03
CA MET A 109 6.66 16.63 3.65
C MET A 109 7.44 17.69 2.87
N ASN A 110 7.27 18.97 3.18
CA ASN A 110 7.99 20.06 2.52
C ASN A 110 9.47 20.13 2.91
N PHE A 111 9.91 19.46 3.97
CA PHE A 111 11.33 19.40 4.34
C PHE A 111 12.13 18.39 3.53
N PHE A 112 11.46 17.41 2.90
CA PHE A 112 12.14 16.35 2.19
C PHE A 112 12.37 16.70 0.73
N ASP A 113 13.52 16.27 0.22
CA ASP A 113 13.86 16.42 -1.18
C ASP A 113 12.91 15.57 -2.04
N ARG A 114 12.48 16.16 -3.16
CA ARG A 114 11.62 15.55 -4.18
C ARG A 114 12.41 15.12 -5.42
N THR A 115 13.66 15.56 -5.55
CA THR A 115 14.52 15.34 -6.73
C THR A 115 15.32 14.05 -6.67
N CYS A 116 15.37 13.42 -5.50
CA CYS A 116 16.10 12.18 -5.23
C CYS A 116 15.48 10.92 -5.85
N ILE A 117 14.43 11.06 -6.67
CA ILE A 117 13.71 9.94 -7.29
C ILE A 117 14.64 8.98 -8.05
N ASN A 118 15.76 9.49 -8.58
CA ASN A 118 16.81 8.70 -9.24
C ASN A 118 17.45 7.63 -8.34
N LYS A 119 17.39 7.75 -7.01
CA LYS A 119 17.84 6.70 -6.09
C LYS A 119 16.82 5.58 -5.93
N LEU A 120 15.53 5.91 -6.06
CA LEU A 120 14.45 4.92 -6.10
C LEU A 120 14.36 4.26 -7.46
N TYR A 121 14.56 4.98 -8.56
CA TYR A 121 14.42 4.46 -9.92
C TYR A 121 15.16 3.14 -10.21
N PRO A 122 16.37 2.88 -9.68
CA PRO A 122 17.01 1.57 -9.80
C PRO A 122 16.25 0.42 -9.15
N ALA A 123 15.57 0.68 -8.02
CA ALA A 123 14.74 -0.30 -7.30
C ALA A 123 13.27 -0.27 -7.75
N ILE A 124 12.84 0.86 -8.32
CA ILE A 124 11.48 1.24 -8.70
C ILE A 124 11.57 1.92 -10.07
N TYR A 125 11.83 1.17 -11.14
CA TYR A 125 11.99 1.80 -12.46
C TYR A 125 10.63 2.09 -13.08
N GLU A 126 10.41 3.30 -13.58
CA GLU A 126 9.23 3.64 -14.35
C GLU A 126 9.50 3.44 -15.84
N SER A 127 8.67 2.63 -16.49
CA SER A 127 8.69 2.42 -17.93
C SER A 127 7.26 2.39 -18.43
N ASN A 128 6.94 3.12 -19.50
CA ASN A 128 5.62 3.07 -20.12
C ASN A 128 4.46 3.25 -19.11
N ASN A 129 4.55 4.23 -18.21
CA ASN A 129 3.60 4.51 -17.13
C ASN A 129 3.38 3.33 -16.15
N HIS A 130 4.37 2.45 -16.00
CA HIS A 130 4.37 1.37 -15.02
C HIS A 130 5.58 1.46 -14.13
N ILE A 131 5.38 1.24 -12.84
CA ILE A 131 6.40 1.09 -11.82
C ILE A 131 6.70 -0.39 -11.63
N HIS A 132 7.98 -0.74 -11.72
CA HIS A 132 8.48 -2.10 -11.47
C HIS A 132 9.11 -2.20 -10.09
N THR A 133 8.62 -3.12 -9.27
CA THR A 133 9.15 -3.40 -7.92
C THR A 133 9.65 -4.85 -7.84
N SER A 134 10.29 -5.21 -6.73
CA SER A 134 10.68 -6.59 -6.43
C SER A 134 9.50 -7.59 -6.43
N ARG A 135 8.26 -7.10 -6.36
CA ARG A 135 7.03 -7.90 -6.38
C ARG A 135 6.25 -7.86 -7.70
N GLY A 136 6.78 -7.17 -8.72
CA GLY A 136 6.17 -7.05 -10.04
C GLY A 136 5.84 -5.61 -10.43
N SER A 137 5.10 -5.49 -11.53
CA SER A 137 4.82 -4.20 -12.18
C SER A 137 3.41 -3.73 -11.91
N MET A 138 3.23 -2.42 -11.71
CA MET A 138 1.93 -1.78 -11.51
C MET A 138 1.84 -0.48 -12.30
N PRO A 139 0.66 -0.07 -12.80
CA PRO A 139 0.54 1.23 -13.44
C PRO A 139 0.74 2.36 -12.43
N THR A 140 1.38 3.46 -12.83
CA THR A 140 1.68 4.61 -11.97
C THR A 140 0.41 5.27 -11.41
N SER A 141 -0.74 5.10 -12.10
CA SER A 141 -2.06 5.52 -11.62
C SER A 141 -2.49 4.83 -10.32
N VAL A 142 -1.89 3.70 -9.93
CA VAL A 142 -2.12 3.06 -8.62
C VAL A 142 -1.60 3.92 -7.48
N LEU A 143 -0.63 4.81 -7.72
CA LEU A 143 -0.14 5.74 -6.70
C LEU A 143 -1.00 7.00 -6.57
N GLN A 144 -1.85 7.27 -7.56
CA GLN A 144 -2.69 8.47 -7.58
C GLN A 144 -3.89 8.32 -6.63
N PRO A 145 -4.38 9.42 -6.04
CA PRO A 145 -5.56 9.40 -5.18
C PRO A 145 -6.76 8.74 -5.84
N SER A 146 -7.64 8.11 -5.06
CA SER A 146 -8.95 7.70 -5.57
C SER A 146 -9.84 8.93 -5.72
N HIS A 147 -10.16 9.31 -6.97
CA HIS A 147 -11.19 10.32 -7.20
C HIS A 147 -12.54 9.78 -6.72
N ARG A 148 -13.08 10.32 -5.62
CA ARG A 148 -14.53 10.37 -5.47
C ARG A 148 -15.03 11.44 -6.42
N LEU A 149 -15.35 11.05 -7.65
CA LEU A 149 -16.05 11.91 -8.60
C LEU A 149 -17.39 12.29 -7.98
N PHE A 150 -17.49 13.48 -7.37
CA PHE A 150 -18.78 14.15 -7.30
C PHE A 150 -19.06 14.66 -8.71
N ASN A 151 -20.16 14.18 -9.31
CA ASN A 151 -20.66 14.68 -10.56
C ASN A 151 -20.94 16.19 -10.43
N LEU A 152 -20.03 17.03 -10.91
CA LEU A 152 -20.39 18.36 -11.41
C LEU A 152 -20.86 18.18 -12.85
N SER A 153 -22.08 17.68 -13.02
CA SER A 153 -22.82 17.79 -14.28
C SER A 153 -23.87 18.88 -14.13
N ASN A 154 -23.48 20.13 -14.39
CA ASN A 154 -24.39 21.17 -14.86
C ASN A 154 -23.83 21.74 -16.16
N SER A 155 -23.99 20.98 -17.24
CA SER A 155 -24.50 21.46 -18.52
C SER A 155 -24.63 20.29 -19.51
N ASP A 156 -25.88 20.01 -19.87
CA ASP A 156 -26.37 19.56 -21.18
C ASP A 156 -25.64 18.42 -21.90
N CYS A 157 -26.14 17.20 -21.80
CA CYS A 157 -27.07 16.60 -22.76
C CYS A 157 -27.17 15.06 -22.64
N GLU A 158 -28.37 14.58 -22.88
CA GLU A 158 -28.90 13.23 -22.68
C GLU A 158 -28.19 12.12 -23.49
N ASN A 159 -27.88 10.98 -22.89
CA ASN A 159 -28.64 9.73 -23.09
C ASN A 159 -28.00 8.45 -22.49
N SER A 160 -28.89 7.66 -21.88
CA SER A 160 -28.87 6.19 -21.72
C SER A 160 -28.09 5.51 -20.57
N VAL A 161 -28.69 5.62 -19.39
CA VAL A 161 -29.10 4.57 -18.42
C VAL A 161 -28.49 3.15 -18.49
N ASN A 162 -27.82 2.74 -17.41
CA ASN A 162 -28.14 1.57 -16.55
C ASN A 162 -27.08 1.48 -15.42
N SER A 163 -27.28 2.18 -14.30
CA SER A 163 -28.03 1.74 -13.10
C SER A 163 -27.41 0.55 -12.37
N MET A 164 -26.71 0.84 -11.26
CA MET A 164 -27.07 0.20 -9.99
C MET A 164 -26.85 1.21 -8.86
N SER A 165 -27.97 1.73 -8.39
CA SER A 165 -28.11 2.64 -7.26
C SER A 165 -27.70 1.97 -5.96
N PHE A 166 -26.96 2.70 -5.11
CA PHE A 166 -26.98 2.46 -3.68
C PHE A 166 -27.34 3.76 -2.98
N LEU A 167 -28.39 3.68 -2.17
CA LEU A 167 -29.12 4.80 -1.60
C LEU A 167 -28.33 5.51 -0.49
N LEU A 168 -28.66 6.80 -0.40
CA LEU A 168 -28.13 7.87 0.44
C LEU A 168 -28.08 7.53 1.95
N SER A 169 -27.03 8.04 2.61
CA SER A 169 -27.14 8.48 4.01
C SER A 169 -26.34 9.76 4.22
N GLU A 170 -27.12 10.81 4.50
CA GLU A 170 -26.88 11.99 5.33
C GLU A 170 -25.79 13.01 4.95
N GLU A 171 -26.28 14.25 4.95
CA GLU A 171 -25.62 15.52 4.67
C GLU A 171 -24.38 15.74 5.55
N SER A 172 -23.23 15.92 4.91
CA SER A 172 -22.17 16.78 5.44
C SER A 172 -21.57 17.56 4.29
N SER A 173 -21.68 18.88 4.34
CA SER A 173 -20.94 19.80 3.47
C SER A 173 -19.45 19.44 3.47
N ASP A 174 -18.96 18.87 2.39
CA ASP A 174 -17.57 18.43 2.25
C ASP A 174 -16.63 19.65 2.17
N GLU A 175 -16.18 20.14 3.33
CA GLU A 175 -15.14 21.17 3.47
C GLU A 175 -13.71 20.68 3.14
N ASN A 176 -13.57 19.49 2.54
CA ASN A 176 -12.28 18.81 2.33
C ASN A 176 -11.56 19.25 1.05
N TYR A 177 -12.21 20.03 0.20
CA TYR A 177 -11.61 20.59 -1.01
C TYR A 177 -11.47 22.11 -0.89
N ASN A 178 -10.37 22.66 -1.39
CA ASN A 178 -10.27 24.10 -1.57
C ASN A 178 -11.12 24.56 -2.78
N GLU A 179 -11.24 25.87 -2.98
CA GLU A 179 -12.01 26.49 -4.08
C GLU A 179 -11.57 26.01 -5.49
N ASN A 180 -10.40 25.38 -5.61
CA ASN A 180 -9.86 24.82 -6.85
C ASN A 180 -10.09 23.31 -7.00
N GLY A 181 -10.85 22.67 -6.09
CA GLY A 181 -11.09 21.21 -6.12
C GLY A 181 -9.88 20.36 -5.72
N MET A 182 -8.87 20.95 -5.07
CA MET A 182 -7.67 20.28 -4.58
C MET A 182 -7.85 19.91 -3.09
N TYR A 183 -7.31 18.75 -2.67
CA TYR A 183 -7.34 18.30 -1.28
C TYR A 183 -6.83 19.39 -0.32
N LYS A 184 -7.60 19.68 0.73
CA LYS A 184 -7.26 20.68 1.76
C LYS A 184 -6.00 20.27 2.54
N TYR A 185 -5.69 18.98 2.60
CA TYR A 185 -4.49 18.42 3.23
C TYR A 185 -3.83 17.34 2.35
N PRO A 186 -2.49 17.19 2.41
CA PRO A 186 -1.76 16.22 1.60
C PRO A 186 -2.15 14.75 1.86
N ALA A 187 -2.58 14.43 3.08
CA ALA A 187 -2.97 13.10 3.50
C ALA A 187 -4.45 13.06 3.87
N ASP A 188 -5.33 13.47 2.95
CA ASP A 188 -6.79 13.47 3.14
C ASP A 188 -7.43 12.13 2.72
N VAL A 189 -8.74 11.96 2.94
CA VAL A 189 -9.51 10.83 2.43
C VAL A 189 -9.33 10.71 0.91
N GLY A 190 -9.02 9.49 0.46
CA GLY A 190 -8.68 9.17 -0.93
C GLY A 190 -7.19 9.31 -1.27
N SER A 191 -6.40 9.97 -0.41
CA SER A 191 -4.94 10.05 -0.60
C SER A 191 -4.28 8.68 -0.45
N ARG A 192 -3.24 8.45 -1.25
CA ARG A 192 -2.44 7.23 -1.22
C ARG A 192 -1.04 7.49 -0.70
N ILE A 193 -0.65 6.68 0.28
CA ILE A 193 0.60 6.82 1.03
C ILE A 193 1.36 5.51 0.95
N GLY A 194 2.57 5.55 0.40
CA GLY A 194 3.49 4.43 0.34
C GLY A 194 4.69 4.65 1.24
N VAL A 195 5.18 3.58 1.87
CA VAL A 195 6.51 3.56 2.49
C VAL A 195 7.37 2.48 1.82
N THR A 196 8.63 2.81 1.56
CA THR A 196 9.62 1.90 0.97
C THR A 196 11.02 2.22 1.48
N TYR A 197 11.98 1.34 1.21
CA TYR A 197 13.39 1.63 1.40
C TYR A 197 14.23 1.09 0.24
N VAL A 198 15.35 1.74 0.00
CA VAL A 198 16.38 1.26 -0.93
C VAL A 198 17.71 1.11 -0.20
N ILE A 199 18.60 0.30 -0.76
CA ILE A 199 19.93 0.08 -0.20
C ILE A 199 20.91 1.04 -0.88
N GLN A 200 21.54 1.90 -0.08
CA GLN A 200 22.58 2.84 -0.49
C GLN A 200 23.80 2.62 0.40
N ASP A 201 24.95 2.32 -0.21
CA ASP A 201 26.23 2.15 0.49
C ASP A 201 26.16 1.21 1.72
N ASN A 202 25.50 0.05 1.53
CA ASN A 202 25.31 -0.99 2.53
C ASN A 202 24.42 -0.61 3.75
N LEU A 203 23.74 0.52 3.68
CA LEU A 203 22.70 0.94 4.62
C LEU A 203 21.39 1.14 3.87
N ALA A 204 20.27 1.20 4.58
CA ALA A 204 18.97 1.51 3.99
C ALA A 204 18.62 2.99 4.15
N GLU A 205 18.01 3.54 3.11
CA GLU A 205 17.40 4.87 3.07
C GLU A 205 15.88 4.68 2.89
N MET A 206 15.08 5.29 3.77
CA MET A 206 13.62 5.24 3.73
C MET A 206 13.06 6.36 2.86
N TYR A 207 12.01 6.06 2.10
CA TYR A 207 11.29 7.03 1.27
C TYR A 207 9.79 6.90 1.47
N ILE A 208 9.09 8.03 1.33
CA ILE A 208 7.64 8.11 1.37
C ILE A 208 7.13 8.44 -0.03
N LEU A 209 6.08 7.73 -0.46
CA LEU A 209 5.33 8.06 -1.66
C LEU A 209 4.01 8.67 -1.21
N LEU A 210 3.62 9.79 -1.80
CA LEU A 210 2.34 10.43 -1.50
C LEU A 210 1.71 10.91 -2.80
N ASN A 211 0.57 10.33 -3.15
CA ASN A 211 -0.23 10.73 -4.32
C ASN A 211 0.59 10.76 -5.64
N GLY A 212 1.56 9.84 -5.76
CA GLY A 212 2.47 9.74 -6.91
C GLY A 212 3.77 10.54 -6.79
N ASP A 213 3.86 11.48 -5.86
CA ASP A 213 5.10 12.17 -5.54
C ASP A 213 5.97 11.31 -4.61
N VAL A 214 7.29 11.48 -4.71
CA VAL A 214 8.29 10.78 -3.91
C VAL A 214 9.00 11.79 -3.00
N PHE A 215 9.15 11.42 -1.74
CA PHE A 215 9.77 12.22 -0.69
C PHE A 215 10.89 11.43 -0.02
N GLY A 216 12.08 12.01 0.07
CA GLY A 216 13.15 11.45 0.90
C GLY A 216 14.56 11.84 0.47
N PRO A 217 15.59 11.12 0.95
CA PRO A 217 15.47 10.08 1.99
C PRO A 217 14.92 10.67 3.30
N CYS A 218 13.84 10.09 3.80
CA CYS A 218 13.17 10.51 5.04
C CYS A 218 13.89 10.01 6.29
N ALA A 219 14.64 8.92 6.16
CA ALA A 219 15.59 8.43 7.15
C ALA A 219 16.76 7.76 6.44
N THR A 220 17.95 7.89 6.99
CA THR A 220 19.19 7.31 6.45
C THR A 220 19.89 6.48 7.51
N GLY A 221 20.87 5.67 7.09
CA GLY A 221 21.69 4.89 8.02
C GLY A 221 20.97 3.71 8.67
N ILE A 222 19.86 3.26 8.10
CA ILE A 222 19.07 2.14 8.62
C ILE A 222 19.88 0.84 8.45
N PRO A 223 20.19 0.09 9.52
CA PRO A 223 21.06 -1.08 9.45
C PRO A 223 20.26 -2.33 9.03
N TYR A 224 19.79 -2.38 7.78
CA TYR A 224 18.90 -3.43 7.27
C TYR A 224 19.43 -4.88 7.41
N LYS A 225 20.75 -5.06 7.57
CA LYS A 225 21.37 -6.37 7.80
C LYS A 225 21.25 -6.88 9.24
N ARG A 226 20.90 -6.02 10.21
CA ARG A 226 20.75 -6.43 11.62
C ARG A 226 19.44 -7.17 11.90
N GLY A 227 18.43 -6.97 11.06
CA GLY A 227 17.12 -7.58 11.23
C GLY A 227 16.16 -7.22 10.11
N PRO A 228 15.07 -7.99 9.96
CA PRO A 228 14.00 -7.71 9.01
C PRO A 228 13.39 -6.32 9.24
N ILE A 229 12.95 -5.66 8.16
CA ILE A 229 12.31 -4.34 8.23
C ILE A 229 10.83 -4.48 7.92
N TYR A 230 9.96 -4.01 8.81
CA TYR A 230 8.51 -3.98 8.65
C TYR A 230 8.04 -2.54 8.40
N ALA A 231 6.93 -2.38 7.68
CA ALA A 231 6.22 -1.10 7.65
C ALA A 231 5.44 -0.94 8.95
N VAL A 232 5.40 0.28 9.47
CA VAL A 232 4.64 0.64 10.67
C VAL A 232 3.77 1.84 10.37
N ILE A 233 2.52 1.76 10.80
CA ILE A 233 1.49 2.77 10.58
C ILE A 233 0.82 3.07 11.92
N ASP A 234 0.74 4.34 12.30
CA ASP A 234 -0.01 4.79 13.48
C ASP A 234 -1.22 5.58 12.97
N LEU A 235 -2.40 4.99 13.10
CA LEU A 235 -3.69 5.65 12.84
C LEU A 235 -3.96 6.68 13.93
N TYR A 236 -3.19 7.77 13.91
CA TYR A 236 -3.21 8.83 14.88
C TYR A 236 -4.09 10.00 14.43
N GLY A 237 -4.69 10.70 15.39
CA GLY A 237 -5.39 11.95 15.14
C GLY A 237 -6.63 11.73 14.26
N THR A 238 -6.74 12.53 13.19
CA THR A 238 -7.92 12.54 12.31
C THR A 238 -8.07 11.25 11.51
N THR A 239 -6.98 10.54 11.21
CA THR A 239 -7.06 9.33 10.38
C THR A 239 -7.73 8.19 11.15
N LYS A 240 -8.84 7.70 10.60
CA LYS A 240 -9.70 6.71 11.26
C LYS A 240 -9.61 5.34 10.62
N GLN A 241 -9.46 5.28 9.29
CA GLN A 241 -9.41 4.04 8.53
C GLN A 241 -8.45 4.14 7.35
N VAL A 242 -7.67 3.08 7.13
CA VAL A 242 -6.83 2.91 5.94
C VAL A 242 -7.01 1.52 5.34
N ARG A 243 -6.77 1.42 4.04
CA ARG A 243 -6.77 0.19 3.27
C ARG A 243 -5.43 -0.03 2.60
N ILE A 244 -4.92 -1.25 2.63
CA ILE A 244 -3.80 -1.68 1.79
C ILE A 244 -4.26 -1.76 0.35
N ILE A 245 -3.58 -1.01 -0.52
CA ILE A 245 -3.74 -1.14 -1.96
C ILE A 245 -2.82 -2.27 -2.44
N GLN A 246 -3.41 -3.33 -2.98
CA GLN A 246 -2.65 -4.43 -3.56
C GLN A 246 -1.99 -3.92 -4.84
N THR A 247 -0.68 -3.73 -4.75
CA THR A 247 0.14 -3.17 -5.83
C THR A 247 0.49 -4.18 -6.90
N PHE A 248 0.33 -5.47 -6.63
CA PHE A 248 0.49 -6.53 -7.61
C PHE A 248 -0.89 -7.10 -7.95
N GLY A 249 -1.16 -7.27 -9.24
CA GLY A 249 -2.36 -7.96 -9.68
C GLY A 249 -2.36 -9.37 -9.08
N ILE A 250 -3.41 -9.71 -8.35
CA ILE A 250 -3.72 -11.12 -8.08
C ILE A 250 -3.83 -11.76 -9.48
N PRO A 251 -2.96 -12.73 -9.84
CA PRO A 251 -3.07 -13.37 -11.13
C PRO A 251 -4.49 -13.88 -11.25
N SER A 252 -5.14 -13.55 -12.38
CA SER A 252 -6.54 -13.96 -12.60
C SER A 252 -6.70 -15.44 -12.25
N LEU A 253 -7.87 -15.85 -11.75
CA LEU A 253 -8.12 -17.26 -11.42
C LEU A 253 -7.66 -18.19 -12.56
N LYS A 254 -7.81 -17.74 -13.80
CA LYS A 254 -7.31 -18.41 -15.00
C LYS A 254 -5.79 -18.64 -14.97
N ILE A 255 -4.96 -17.62 -14.68
CA ILE A 255 -3.49 -17.73 -14.56
C ILE A 255 -3.13 -18.62 -13.36
N SER A 256 -3.75 -18.38 -12.21
CA SER A 256 -3.49 -19.14 -10.98
C SER A 256 -3.81 -20.63 -11.13
N CYS A 257 -4.95 -20.98 -11.73
CA CYS A 257 -5.31 -22.37 -12.03
C CYS A 257 -4.34 -23.00 -13.03
N ARG A 258 -3.88 -22.26 -14.03
CA ARG A 258 -2.89 -22.74 -14.98
C ARG A 258 -1.61 -23.15 -14.26
N ASP A 259 -1.08 -22.31 -13.39
CA ASP A 259 0.17 -22.61 -12.69
C ASP A 259 0.00 -23.83 -11.78
N LYS A 260 -1.13 -23.94 -11.08
CA LYS A 260 -1.42 -25.11 -10.24
C LYS A 260 -1.51 -26.42 -11.05
N ILE A 261 -2.12 -26.38 -12.24
CA ILE A 261 -2.19 -27.53 -13.14
C ILE A 261 -0.78 -27.90 -13.63
N LEU A 262 0.02 -26.92 -14.04
CA LEU A 262 1.38 -27.16 -14.56
C LEU A 262 2.37 -27.63 -13.47
N GLN A 263 2.10 -27.36 -12.19
CA GLN A 263 2.85 -27.94 -11.06
C GLN A 263 2.57 -29.45 -10.88
N GLN A 264 1.36 -29.90 -11.25
CA GLN A 264 0.91 -31.27 -11.01
C GLN A 264 1.01 -32.17 -12.24
N VAL A 265 1.15 -31.58 -13.43
CA VAL A 265 1.09 -32.28 -14.71
C VAL A 265 2.31 -31.94 -15.56
N SER A 266 3.06 -32.95 -15.98
CA SER A 266 4.19 -32.77 -16.90
C SER A 266 3.72 -32.21 -18.24
N HIS A 267 4.53 -31.36 -18.88
CA HIS A 267 4.16 -30.67 -20.12
C HIS A 267 3.64 -31.61 -21.23
N SER A 268 4.21 -32.81 -21.35
CA SER A 268 3.77 -33.85 -22.30
C SER A 268 2.36 -34.41 -22.02
N LYS A 269 1.93 -34.43 -20.76
CA LYS A 269 0.64 -34.94 -20.32
C LYS A 269 -0.46 -33.89 -20.36
N VAL A 270 -0.13 -32.60 -20.52
CA VAL A 270 -1.11 -31.51 -20.62
C VAL A 270 -2.10 -31.77 -21.75
N PHE A 271 -1.64 -32.28 -22.90
CA PHE A 271 -2.49 -32.60 -24.06
C PHE A 271 -3.48 -33.75 -23.82
N GLN A 272 -3.27 -34.56 -22.79
CA GLN A 272 -4.11 -35.71 -22.44
C GLN A 272 -5.17 -35.36 -21.40
N LEU A 273 -5.13 -34.14 -20.84
CA LEU A 273 -6.14 -33.69 -19.89
C LEU A 273 -7.52 -33.60 -20.59
N PRO A 274 -8.61 -33.98 -19.91
CA PRO A 274 -9.97 -33.88 -20.45
C PRO A 274 -10.48 -32.43 -20.40
N LEU A 275 -9.69 -31.49 -20.93
CA LEU A 275 -9.97 -30.06 -20.94
C LEU A 275 -10.30 -29.58 -22.37
N PRO A 276 -11.17 -28.57 -22.52
CA PRO A 276 -11.41 -27.90 -23.79
C PRO A 276 -10.12 -27.46 -24.48
N LYS A 277 -10.07 -27.54 -25.82
CA LYS A 277 -8.89 -27.18 -26.63
C LYS A 277 -8.33 -25.79 -26.33
N ARG A 278 -9.20 -24.81 -26.04
CA ARG A 278 -8.80 -23.44 -25.65
C ARG A 278 -8.01 -23.41 -24.34
N LEU A 279 -8.38 -24.25 -23.37
CA LEU A 279 -7.66 -24.35 -22.10
C LEU A 279 -6.35 -25.13 -22.27
N ILE A 280 -6.35 -26.23 -23.03
CA ILE A 280 -5.10 -26.94 -23.40
C ILE A 280 -4.10 -25.96 -24.03
N HIS A 281 -4.56 -25.18 -25.01
CA HIS A 281 -3.73 -24.19 -25.69
C HIS A 281 -3.17 -23.14 -24.72
N PHE A 282 -4.03 -22.63 -23.83
CA PHE A 282 -3.62 -21.67 -22.80
C PHE A 282 -2.58 -22.24 -21.83
N LEU A 283 -2.70 -23.51 -21.42
CA LEU A 283 -1.73 -24.18 -20.55
C LEU A 283 -0.36 -24.36 -21.25
N THR A 284 -0.35 -24.59 -22.57
CA THR A 284 0.86 -24.87 -23.37
C THR A 284 1.54 -23.63 -23.95
N TYR A 285 0.94 -22.44 -23.85
CA TYR A 285 1.46 -21.21 -24.47
C TYR A 285 2.64 -20.63 -23.69
N ARG A 286 3.83 -20.47 -24.29
CA ARG A 286 4.95 -19.79 -23.62
C ARG A 286 4.76 -18.27 -23.65
N SER A 287 4.74 -17.65 -22.48
CA SER A 287 4.89 -16.19 -22.28
C SER A 287 6.37 -15.82 -22.28
#